data_AF-A0A944RAV8-F1
#
_entry.id   AF-A0A944RAV8-F1
#
_cell.length_a   1.000
_cell.length_b   1.000
_cell.length_c   1.000
_cell.angle_alpha   90.00
_cell.angle_beta   90.00
_cell.angle_gamma   90.00
#
_symmetry.space_group_name_H-M   'P 1'
#
loop_
_entity.id
_entity.type
_entity.pdbx_description
1 polymer ?
#
loop_
_entity_poly.entity_id
_entity_poly.type
_entity_poly.pdbx_seq_one_letter_code
_entity_poly.pdbx_strand_id
1 'polypeptide(L)'
;MGFESVSIASLAKEVGMSKSGLFAHFNSKEKMHLMILDHAADKFAHDIFRISLKSKRGLPRLRLIVKNWLSWFQVNGGGTCPFLAAAVEYDSRPGLVKDRIQLHIGRMIKSLNRSIDICVEEGEFVNDLDTKKATYEIYSLIVGQLVYLRTIEHKTASKMFKISFEELINRYSV
;
A
#
# COMPACT_ATOMS: atom_id res chain seq x y z
N MET A 1 -9.28 0.76 14.71
CA MET A 1 -10.13 1.91 14.33
C MET A 1 -10.16 1.99 12.81
N GLY A 2 -11.33 2.18 12.23
CA GLY A 2 -11.51 2.30 10.78
C GLY A 2 -11.26 3.71 10.27
N PHE A 3 -11.00 3.87 8.97
CA PHE A 3 -10.72 5.16 8.34
C PHE A 3 -11.89 6.16 8.52
N GLU A 4 -13.12 5.67 8.39
CA GLU A 4 -14.35 6.46 8.54
C GLU A 4 -14.55 6.99 9.96
N SER A 5 -14.00 6.31 10.96
CA SER A 5 -14.08 6.73 12.36
C SER A 5 -13.22 7.96 12.68
N VAL A 6 -12.27 8.31 11.80
CA VAL A 6 -11.47 9.53 11.93
C VAL A 6 -12.39 10.74 11.71
N SER A 7 -12.57 11.53 12.77
CA SER A 7 -13.39 12.74 12.76
C SER A 7 -12.53 13.97 13.06
N ILE A 8 -13.04 15.16 12.70
CA ILE A 8 -12.38 16.42 13.05
C ILE A 8 -12.23 16.54 14.56
N ALA A 9 -13.23 16.11 15.34
CA ALA A 9 -13.17 16.17 16.80
C ALA A 9 -12.09 15.23 17.38
N SER A 10 -11.98 14.00 16.89
CA SER A 10 -10.95 13.05 17.34
C SER A 10 -9.56 13.53 16.96
N LEU A 11 -9.38 14.04 15.74
CA LEU A 11 -8.09 14.56 15.30
C LEU A 11 -7.70 15.82 16.08
N ALA A 12 -8.64 16.73 16.35
CA ALA A 12 -8.40 17.93 17.13
C ALA A 12 -7.90 17.61 18.54
N LYS A 13 -8.50 16.60 19.18
CA LYS A 13 -8.08 16.11 20.49
C LYS A 13 -6.64 15.56 20.46
N GLU A 14 -6.29 14.78 19.44
CA GLU A 14 -4.95 14.20 19.28
C GLU A 14 -3.86 15.27 19.08
N VAL A 15 -4.16 16.33 18.31
CA VAL A 15 -3.18 17.40 18.01
C VAL A 15 -3.25 18.58 18.98
N GLY A 16 -4.05 18.50 20.05
CA GLY A 16 -4.18 19.55 21.06
C GLY A 16 -4.86 20.84 20.55
N MET A 17 -5.68 20.76 19.50
CA MET A 17 -6.41 21.90 18.94
C MET A 17 -7.89 21.89 19.33
N SER A 18 -8.54 23.06 19.30
CA SER A 18 -10.00 23.12 19.41
C SER A 18 -10.66 22.53 18.15
N LYS A 19 -11.87 21.97 18.31
CA LYS A 19 -12.65 21.44 17.17
C LYS A 19 -12.91 22.51 16.11
N SER A 20 -13.23 23.74 16.51
CA SER A 20 -13.47 24.87 15.60
C SER A 20 -12.18 25.31 14.91
N GLY A 21 -11.05 25.35 15.63
CA GLY A 21 -9.74 25.66 15.06
C GLY A 21 -9.34 24.65 14.00
N LEU A 22 -9.48 23.34 14.27
CA LEU A 22 -9.16 22.30 13.29
C LEU A 22 -10.16 22.30 12.11
N PHE A 23 -11.44 22.57 12.37
CA PHE A 23 -12.45 22.67 11.32
C PHE A 23 -12.10 23.75 10.28
N ALA A 24 -11.52 24.88 10.69
CA ALA A 24 -11.10 25.95 9.77
C ALA A 24 -10.04 25.51 8.73
N HIS A 25 -9.27 24.45 9.01
CA HIS A 25 -8.30 23.91 8.04
C HIS A 25 -8.95 22.99 7.01
N PHE A 26 -9.95 22.21 7.42
CA PHE A 26 -10.53 21.16 6.57
C PHE A 26 -11.87 21.52 5.95
N ASN A 27 -12.66 22.41 6.56
CA ASN A 27 -14.02 22.81 6.18
C ASN A 27 -15.08 21.69 6.13
N SER A 28 -14.69 20.42 5.98
CA SER A 28 -15.60 19.26 6.05
C SER A 28 -14.85 17.99 6.41
N LYS A 29 -15.58 16.98 6.89
CA LYS A 29 -15.04 15.63 7.14
C LYS A 29 -14.55 14.98 5.85
N GLU A 30 -15.30 15.10 4.76
CA GLU A 30 -14.92 14.58 3.45
C GLU A 30 -13.59 15.17 2.96
N LYS A 31 -13.45 16.50 3.01
CA LYS A 31 -12.21 17.17 2.60
C LYS A 31 -11.03 16.77 3.50
N MET A 32 -11.25 16.61 4.81
CA MET A 32 -10.25 16.05 5.73
C MET A 32 -9.81 14.64 5.30
N HIS A 33 -10.75 13.75 4.98
CA HIS A 33 -10.44 12.39 4.52
C HIS A 33 -9.66 12.39 3.20
N LEU A 34 -10.06 13.21 2.23
CA LEU A 34 -9.31 13.37 0.97
C LEU A 34 -7.87 13.80 1.21
N MET A 35 -7.64 14.78 2.09
CA MET A 35 -6.30 15.26 2.45
C MET A 35 -5.48 14.20 3.19
N ILE A 36 -6.10 13.40 4.06
CA ILE A 36 -5.43 12.29 4.73
C ILE A 36 -4.99 11.23 3.71
N LEU A 37 -5.86 10.89 2.75
CA LEU A 37 -5.53 9.93 1.69
C LEU A 37 -4.37 10.42 0.82
N ASP A 38 -4.38 11.69 0.44
CA ASP A 38 -3.31 12.29 -0.37
C ASP A 38 -1.97 12.28 0.39
N HIS A 39 -1.98 12.72 1.64
CA HIS A 39 -0.78 12.71 2.47
C HIS A 39 -0.25 11.29 2.68
N ALA A 40 -1.12 10.33 2.96
CA ALA A 40 -0.75 8.93 3.08
C ALA A 40 -0.17 8.37 1.77
N ALA A 41 -0.69 8.80 0.61
CA ALA A 41 -0.24 8.33 -0.69
C ALA A 41 1.15 8.88 -1.04
N ASP A 42 1.41 10.14 -0.71
CA ASP A 42 2.72 10.75 -0.90
C ASP A 42 3.78 10.07 -0.03
N LYS A 43 3.45 9.81 1.25
CA LYS A 43 4.33 9.08 2.16
C LYS A 43 4.56 7.65 1.68
N PHE A 44 3.51 6.95 1.27
CA PHE A 44 3.58 5.61 0.70
C PHE A 44 4.51 5.58 -0.53
N ALA A 45 4.31 6.49 -1.48
CA ALA A 45 5.10 6.56 -2.70
C ALA A 45 6.57 6.85 -2.41
N HIS A 46 6.85 7.72 -1.44
CA HIS A 46 8.20 8.00 -0.99
C HIS A 46 8.85 6.76 -0.36
N ASP A 47 8.24 6.22 0.69
CA ASP A 47 8.82 5.20 1.57
C ASP A 47 8.93 3.82 0.90
N ILE A 48 8.20 3.58 -0.19
CA ILE A 48 8.21 2.29 -0.88
C ILE A 48 8.88 2.39 -2.25
N PHE A 49 8.44 3.32 -3.10
CA PHE A 49 8.91 3.37 -4.48
C PHE A 49 10.14 4.28 -4.65
N ARG A 50 10.08 5.54 -4.19
CA ARG A 50 11.16 6.51 -4.44
C ARG A 50 12.47 6.08 -3.80
N ILE A 51 12.46 5.62 -2.54
CA ILE A 51 13.69 5.14 -1.90
C ILE A 51 14.26 3.89 -2.58
N SER A 52 13.40 3.05 -3.18
CA SER A 52 13.82 1.83 -3.86
C SER A 52 14.55 2.09 -5.18
N LEU A 53 14.44 3.30 -5.75
CA LEU A 53 15.18 3.69 -6.94
C LEU A 53 16.71 3.67 -6.75
N LYS A 54 17.18 3.71 -5.50
CA LYS A 54 18.61 3.54 -5.16
C LYS A 54 19.13 2.12 -5.40
N SER A 55 18.24 1.13 -5.44
CA SER A 55 18.59 -0.25 -5.80
C SER A 55 18.76 -0.40 -7.31
N LYS A 56 19.61 -1.34 -7.72
CA LYS A 56 19.82 -1.70 -9.14
C LYS A 56 18.46 -2.00 -9.79
N ARG A 57 18.28 -1.56 -11.04
CA ARG A 57 17.09 -1.88 -11.85
C ARG A 57 16.88 -3.40 -11.93
N GLY A 58 15.64 -3.81 -12.16
CA GLY A 58 15.22 -5.21 -12.15
C GLY A 58 14.80 -5.73 -10.78
N LEU A 59 14.98 -7.02 -10.58
CA LEU A 59 14.63 -7.84 -9.44
C LEU A 59 15.21 -7.33 -8.12
N PRO A 60 16.46 -6.83 -8.02
CA PRO A 60 16.95 -6.23 -6.78
C PRO A 60 16.08 -5.07 -6.28
N ARG A 61 15.53 -4.26 -7.20
CA ARG A 61 14.61 -3.16 -6.87
C ARG A 61 13.21 -3.67 -6.58
N LEU A 62 12.69 -4.64 -7.34
CA LEU A 62 11.38 -5.24 -7.06
C LEU A 62 11.34 -5.85 -5.65
N ARG A 63 12.37 -6.63 -5.28
CA ARG A 63 12.50 -7.20 -3.93
C ARG A 63 12.52 -6.12 -2.85
N LEU A 64 13.22 -5.01 -3.09
CA LEU A 64 13.26 -3.89 -2.16
C LEU A 64 11.90 -3.18 -2.02
N ILE A 65 11.17 -3.00 -3.12
CA ILE A 65 9.80 -2.46 -3.11
C ILE A 65 8.90 -3.33 -2.25
N VAL A 66 8.89 -4.65 -2.49
CA VAL A 66 8.07 -5.60 -1.71
C VAL A 66 8.46 -5.56 -0.24
N LYS A 67 9.76 -5.58 0.08
CA LYS A 67 10.26 -5.45 1.45
C LYS A 67 9.76 -4.17 2.13
N ASN A 68 9.91 -3.02 1.47
CA ASN A 68 9.49 -1.73 2.02
C ASN A 68 7.97 -1.67 2.21
N TRP A 69 7.20 -2.30 1.32
CA TRP A 69 5.76 -2.41 1.45
C TRP A 69 5.35 -3.17 2.73
N LEU A 70 5.99 -4.31 2.99
CA LEU A 70 5.75 -5.08 4.21
C LEU A 70 6.19 -4.31 5.46
N SER A 71 7.32 -3.62 5.42
CA SER A 71 7.79 -2.77 6.51
C SER A 71 6.82 -1.62 6.79
N TRP A 72 6.20 -1.05 5.76
CA TRP A 72 5.20 0.00 5.92
C TRP A 72 3.97 -0.46 6.71
N PHE A 73 3.62 -1.75 6.65
CA PHE A 73 2.57 -2.33 7.50
C PHE A 73 2.98 -2.48 8.98
N GLN A 74 4.28 -2.63 9.25
CA GLN A 74 4.81 -2.84 10.60
C GLN A 74 5.11 -1.51 11.32
N VAL A 75 5.70 -0.53 10.61
CA VAL A 75 6.18 0.73 11.18
C VAL A 75 5.06 1.68 11.61
N ASN A 76 3.88 1.61 10.98
CA ASN A 76 2.74 2.48 11.29
C ASN A 76 1.97 2.07 12.57
N GLY A 77 2.70 1.67 13.62
CA GLY A 77 2.19 1.63 15.01
C GLY A 77 1.06 0.63 15.27
N GLY A 78 0.91 -0.40 14.43
CA GLY A 78 -0.16 -1.39 14.61
C GLY A 78 -1.48 -1.08 13.88
N GLY A 79 -1.54 -0.02 13.08
CA GLY A 79 -2.71 0.29 12.24
C GLY A 79 -2.82 -0.58 10.97
N THR A 80 -4.04 -0.78 10.48
CA THR A 80 -4.31 -1.33 9.13
C THR A 80 -3.80 -0.34 8.08
N CYS A 81 -3.33 -0.82 6.93
CA CYS A 81 -3.07 0.04 5.78
C CYS A 81 -4.30 0.93 5.51
N PRO A 82 -4.21 2.29 5.59
CA PRO A 82 -5.35 3.18 5.44
C PRO A 82 -6.09 2.98 4.12
N PHE A 83 -5.38 2.65 3.05
CA PHE A 83 -6.00 2.38 1.75
C PHE A 83 -6.83 1.10 1.75
N LEU A 84 -6.35 0.03 2.38
CA LEU A 84 -7.08 -1.24 2.43
C LEU A 84 -8.28 -1.15 3.37
N ALA A 85 -8.12 -0.50 4.53
CA ALA A 85 -9.23 -0.22 5.43
C ALA A 85 -10.31 0.64 4.73
N ALA A 86 -9.89 1.74 4.10
CA ALA A 86 -10.80 2.63 3.40
C ALA A 86 -11.47 1.94 2.20
N ALA A 87 -10.77 1.08 1.46
CA ALA A 87 -11.35 0.34 0.34
C ALA A 87 -12.50 -0.57 0.78
N VAL A 88 -12.41 -1.21 1.94
CA VAL A 88 -13.49 -2.03 2.51
C VAL A 88 -14.61 -1.14 3.04
N GLU A 89 -14.29 -0.05 3.75
CA GLU A 89 -15.30 0.81 4.38
C GLU A 89 -16.12 1.65 3.38
N TYR A 90 -15.57 1.93 2.19
CA TYR A 90 -16.17 2.77 1.15
C TYR A 90 -16.60 1.99 -0.11
N ASP A 91 -16.55 0.66 -0.11
CA ASP A 91 -16.86 -0.17 -1.29
C ASP A 91 -18.25 0.11 -1.89
N SER A 92 -19.22 0.32 -1.02
CA SER A 92 -20.66 0.52 -1.27
C SER A 92 -21.07 1.98 -1.15
N ARG A 93 -20.11 2.91 -0.96
CA ARG A 93 -20.37 4.34 -0.75
C ARG A 93 -19.86 5.15 -1.94
N PRO A 94 -20.71 5.49 -2.92
CA PRO A 94 -20.30 6.38 -4.01
C PRO A 94 -19.90 7.76 -3.46
N GLY A 95 -18.94 8.42 -4.11
CA GLY A 95 -18.51 9.77 -3.74
C GLY A 95 -17.00 9.98 -3.86
N LEU A 96 -16.56 11.21 -3.59
CA LEU A 96 -15.19 11.66 -3.85
C LEU A 96 -14.13 10.85 -3.09
N VAL A 97 -14.46 10.38 -1.88
CA VAL A 97 -13.54 9.56 -1.08
C VAL A 97 -13.29 8.21 -1.76
N LYS A 98 -14.34 7.54 -2.26
CA LYS A 98 -14.21 6.28 -2.99
C LYS A 98 -13.36 6.46 -4.26
N ASP A 99 -13.64 7.51 -5.02
CA ASP A 99 -12.87 7.82 -6.24
C ASP A 99 -11.39 8.06 -5.91
N ARG A 100 -11.12 8.74 -4.79
CA ARG A 100 -9.75 8.99 -4.34
C ARG A 100 -9.02 7.73 -3.89
N ILE A 101 -9.71 6.81 -3.21
CA ILE A 101 -9.16 5.51 -2.82
C ILE A 101 -8.79 4.71 -4.08
N GLN A 102 -9.70 4.62 -5.06
CA GLN A 102 -9.46 3.92 -6.31
C GLN A 102 -8.28 4.52 -7.09
N LEU A 103 -8.18 5.85 -7.13
CA LEU A 103 -7.06 6.55 -7.76
C LEU A 103 -5.72 6.13 -7.14
N HIS A 104 -5.61 6.17 -5.80
CA HIS A 104 -4.35 5.88 -5.11
C HIS A 104 -3.98 4.40 -5.17
N ILE A 105 -4.92 3.48 -4.95
CA ILE A 105 -4.68 2.04 -5.11
C ILE A 105 -4.26 1.71 -6.54
N GLY A 106 -4.94 2.28 -7.54
CA GLY A 106 -4.59 2.10 -8.96
C GLY A 106 -3.16 2.56 -9.26
N ARG A 107 -2.72 3.70 -8.71
CA ARG A 107 -1.34 4.20 -8.85
C ARG A 107 -0.31 3.27 -8.22
N MET A 108 -0.62 2.70 -7.06
CA MET A 108 0.27 1.74 -6.37
C MET A 108 0.43 0.45 -7.19
N ILE A 109 -0.68 -0.12 -7.66
CA ILE A 109 -0.67 -1.31 -8.52
C ILE A 109 0.08 -1.04 -9.81
N LYS A 110 -0.16 0.10 -10.47
CA LYS A 110 0.55 0.50 -11.69
C LYS A 110 2.06 0.63 -11.46
N SER A 111 2.48 1.16 -10.32
CA SER A 111 3.90 1.31 -9.97
C SER A 111 4.58 -0.03 -9.69
N LEU A 112 3.86 -0.97 -9.06
CA LEU A 112 4.32 -2.34 -8.89
C LEU A 112 4.45 -3.06 -10.24
N ASN A 113 3.43 -2.95 -11.10
CA ASN A 113 3.46 -3.52 -12.45
C ASN A 113 4.65 -2.99 -13.26
N ARG A 114 4.90 -1.68 -13.23
CA ARG A 114 6.06 -1.09 -13.91
C ARG A 114 7.39 -1.66 -13.41
N SER A 115 7.48 -2.02 -12.13
CA SER A 115 8.70 -2.62 -11.58
C SER A 115 8.91 -4.06 -12.07
N ILE A 116 7.83 -4.78 -12.37
CA ILE A 116 7.85 -6.11 -12.99
C ILE A 116 8.20 -6.00 -14.48
N ASP A 117 7.62 -5.03 -15.20
CA ASP A 117 8.01 -4.75 -16.60
C ASP A 117 9.51 -4.52 -16.72
N ILE A 118 10.10 -3.77 -15.78
CA ILE A 118 11.55 -3.54 -15.75
C ILE A 118 12.33 -4.84 -15.53
N CYS A 119 11.81 -5.82 -14.78
CA CYS A 119 12.49 -7.11 -14.63
C CYS A 119 12.53 -7.90 -15.96
N VAL A 120 11.50 -7.76 -16.81
CA VAL A 120 11.49 -8.28 -18.17
C VAL A 120 12.47 -7.50 -19.06
N GLU A 121 12.45 -6.16 -19.00
CA GLU A 121 13.38 -5.29 -19.76
C GLU A 121 14.85 -5.62 -19.48
N GLU A 122 15.19 -5.98 -18.24
CA GLU A 122 16.56 -6.33 -17.82
C GLU A 122 16.91 -7.80 -18.08
N GLY A 123 16.01 -8.59 -18.69
CA GLY A 123 16.23 -10.00 -19.02
C GLY A 123 16.24 -10.94 -17.82
N GLU A 124 15.75 -10.49 -16.66
CA GLU A 124 15.72 -11.28 -15.44
C GLU A 124 14.43 -12.11 -15.32
N PHE A 125 13.36 -11.68 -16.01
CA PHE A 125 12.13 -12.45 -16.19
C PHE A 125 11.91 -12.84 -17.65
N VAL A 126 11.13 -13.90 -17.87
CA VAL A 126 10.77 -14.40 -19.21
C VAL A 126 10.10 -13.31 -20.06
N ASN A 127 10.46 -13.26 -21.34
CA ASN A 127 10.09 -12.18 -22.27
C ASN A 127 8.58 -12.06 -22.53
N ASP A 128 7.84 -13.17 -22.49
CA ASP A 128 6.40 -13.25 -22.75
C ASP A 128 5.56 -13.24 -21.46
N LEU A 129 6.15 -12.83 -20.34
CA LEU A 129 5.46 -12.73 -19.06
C LEU A 129 4.25 -11.79 -19.13
N ASP A 130 3.07 -12.28 -18.73
CA ASP A 130 1.93 -11.42 -18.39
C ASP A 130 2.23 -10.68 -17.08
N THR A 131 2.80 -9.48 -17.21
CA THR A 131 3.19 -8.66 -16.06
C THR A 131 2.00 -8.21 -15.22
N LYS A 132 0.79 -8.12 -15.80
CA LYS A 132 -0.44 -7.78 -15.05
C LYS A 132 -0.86 -8.92 -14.15
N LYS A 133 -0.83 -10.16 -14.66
CA LYS A 133 -1.05 -11.36 -13.84
C LYS A 133 -0.01 -11.47 -12.72
N ALA A 134 1.27 -11.29 -13.03
CA ALA A 134 2.34 -11.31 -12.03
C ALA A 134 2.13 -10.21 -10.96
N THR A 135 1.68 -9.02 -11.38
CA THR A 135 1.33 -7.93 -10.45
C THR A 135 0.19 -8.35 -9.52
N TYR A 136 -0.86 -8.95 -10.07
CA TYR A 136 -2.01 -9.43 -9.29
C TYR A 136 -1.57 -10.44 -8.22
N GLU A 137 -0.74 -11.42 -8.58
CA GLU A 137 -0.27 -12.44 -7.64
C GLU A 137 0.65 -11.85 -6.56
N ILE A 138 1.62 -11.01 -6.93
CA ILE A 138 2.52 -10.35 -5.95
C ILE A 138 1.72 -9.44 -5.02
N TYR A 139 0.80 -8.64 -5.55
CA TYR A 139 -0.05 -7.77 -4.75
C TYR A 139 -0.97 -8.56 -3.82
N SER A 140 -1.53 -9.68 -4.29
CA SER A 140 -2.36 -10.58 -3.49
C SER A 140 -1.56 -11.20 -2.34
N LEU A 141 -0.30 -11.61 -2.57
CA LEU A 141 0.59 -12.07 -1.50
C LEU A 141 0.86 -10.97 -0.46
N ILE A 142 1.11 -9.74 -0.90
CA ILE A 142 1.35 -8.59 0.00
C ILE A 142 0.12 -8.32 0.87
N VAL A 143 -1.08 -8.29 0.27
CA VAL A 143 -2.33 -8.06 1.01
C VAL A 143 -2.65 -9.23 1.93
N GLY A 144 -2.49 -10.47 1.47
CA GLY A 144 -2.64 -11.66 2.30
C GLY A 144 -1.71 -11.63 3.51
N GLN A 145 -0.44 -11.27 3.31
CA GLN A 145 0.53 -11.12 4.40
C GLN A 145 0.11 -10.08 5.42
N LEU A 146 -0.47 -8.94 5.01
CA LEU A 146 -1.02 -7.97 5.95
C LEU A 146 -2.10 -8.60 6.85
N VAL A 147 -3.03 -9.38 6.27
CA VAL A 147 -4.08 -10.05 7.04
C VAL A 147 -3.47 -11.05 8.02
N TYR A 148 -2.58 -11.92 7.55
CA TYR A 148 -1.90 -12.90 8.40
C TYR A 148 -1.14 -12.27 9.57
N LEU A 149 -0.42 -11.17 9.33
CA LEU A 149 0.30 -10.45 10.38
C LEU A 149 -0.62 -9.83 11.45
N ARG A 150 -1.92 -9.71 11.16
CA ARG A 150 -2.93 -9.13 12.05
C ARG A 150 -3.78 -10.19 12.76
N THR A 151 -4.02 -11.33 12.13
CA THR A 151 -4.97 -12.33 12.62
C THR A 151 -4.31 -13.63 13.08
N ILE A 152 -3.10 -13.93 12.61
CA ILE A 152 -2.38 -15.20 12.84
C ILE A 152 -1.02 -14.92 13.49
N GLU A 153 -0.35 -15.97 13.98
CA GLU A 153 1.00 -15.89 14.55
C GLU A 153 2.02 -15.30 13.53
N HIS A 154 2.65 -14.19 13.93
CA HIS A 154 3.48 -13.33 13.08
C HIS A 154 4.71 -14.03 12.47
N LYS A 155 5.37 -14.90 13.25
CA LYS A 155 6.59 -15.61 12.81
C LYS A 155 6.31 -16.56 11.64
N THR A 156 5.22 -17.32 11.74
CA THR A 156 4.81 -18.29 10.72
C THR A 156 4.38 -17.58 9.43
N ALA A 157 3.59 -16.51 9.55
CA ALA A 157 3.17 -15.69 8.41
C ALA A 157 4.37 -15.14 7.60
N SER A 158 5.32 -14.52 8.28
CA SER A 158 6.51 -13.94 7.63
C SER A 158 7.38 -14.99 6.93
N LYS A 159 7.45 -16.22 7.46
CA LYS A 159 8.15 -17.34 6.81
C LYS A 159 7.41 -17.79 5.55
N MET A 160 6.09 -17.99 5.64
CA MET A 160 5.26 -18.41 4.50
C MET A 160 5.32 -17.40 3.36
N PHE A 161 5.18 -16.10 3.66
CA PHE A 161 5.29 -15.06 2.63
C PHE A 161 6.62 -15.11 1.88
N LYS A 162 7.74 -15.25 2.60
CA LYS A 162 9.07 -15.32 1.96
C LYS A 162 9.16 -16.50 1.01
N ILE A 163 8.74 -17.70 1.45
CA ILE A 163 8.75 -18.91 0.62
C ILE A 163 7.88 -18.70 -0.63
N SER A 164 6.63 -18.30 -0.45
CA SER A 164 5.70 -18.10 -1.57
C SER A 164 6.13 -17.00 -2.52
N PHE A 165 6.76 -15.94 -2.02
CA PHE A 165 7.31 -14.87 -2.85
C PHE A 165 8.51 -15.37 -3.67
N GLU A 166 9.46 -16.10 -3.08
CA GLU A 166 10.59 -16.68 -3.82
C GLU A 166 10.14 -17.70 -4.87
N GLU A 167 9.19 -18.57 -4.54
CA GLU A 167 8.61 -19.53 -5.50
C GLU A 167 7.93 -18.81 -6.67
N LEU A 168 7.25 -17.70 -6.40
CA LEU A 168 6.61 -16.89 -7.43
C LEU A 168 7.64 -16.19 -8.33
N ILE A 169 8.70 -15.64 -7.74
CA ILE A 169 9.80 -15.03 -8.50
C ILE A 169 10.49 -16.08 -9.38
N ASN A 170 10.84 -17.24 -8.81
CA ASN A 170 11.52 -18.31 -9.55
C ASN A 170 10.69 -18.86 -10.71
N ARG A 171 9.36 -18.81 -10.62
CA ARG A 171 8.46 -19.18 -11.73
C ARG A 171 8.57 -18.25 -12.93
N TYR A 172 8.96 -16.99 -12.70
CA TYR A 172 9.05 -15.96 -13.73
C TYR A 172 10.46 -15.67 -14.21
N SER A 173 11.47 -16.08 -13.43
CA SER A 173 12.88 -15.95 -13.80
C SER A 173 13.25 -16.78 -15.03
N VAL A 174 14.24 -16.29 -15.78
CA VAL A 174 14.91 -17.02 -16.86
C VAL A 174 15.92 -18.02 -16.30
#